data_AF-A0A960K4J5-F1
#
_entry.id   AF-A0A960K4J5-F1
#
_cell.length_a   1.000
_cell.length_b   1.000
_cell.length_c   1.000
_cell.angle_alpha   90.00
_cell.angle_beta   90.00
_cell.angle_gamma   90.00
#
_symmetry.space_group_name_H-M   'P 1'
#
loop_
_entity.id
_entity.type
_entity.pdbx_description
1 polymer ?
#
loop_
_entity_poly.entity_id
_entity_poly.type
_entity_poly.pdbx_seq_one_letter_code
_entity_poly.pdbx_strand_id
1 'polypeptide(L)'
;MGAGVLRTIDGALLRSWEFVGPDLTGELPSTGEQLADLVARALGLLGDGWIVHVEGVRRKAPPYPAGGEFFSEYLWAFDRYRARRAERGERKHQTRYFLTLTYQAQASEWREPGQALKEEAEGLRRFLSRSGEFVELLKHRLS
;
A
#
# COMPACT_ATOMS: atom_id res chain seq x y z
N MET A 1 3.85 -17.03 -0.24
CA MET A 1 3.53 -16.34 -1.51
C MET A 1 4.83 -15.75 -2.04
N GLY A 2 5.20 -16.02 -3.29
CA GLY A 2 6.37 -15.39 -3.90
C GLY A 2 6.26 -13.87 -3.85
N ALA A 3 7.38 -13.15 -3.90
CA ALA A 3 7.41 -11.70 -3.69
C ALA A 3 6.62 -10.86 -4.71
N GLY A 4 6.02 -11.48 -5.74
CA GLY A 4 5.06 -10.88 -6.66
C GLY A 4 5.64 -9.68 -7.39
N VAL A 5 6.61 -9.90 -8.27
CA VAL A 5 7.22 -8.85 -9.09
C VAL A 5 6.77 -9.00 -10.54
N LEU A 6 6.32 -7.91 -11.12
CA LEU A 6 6.03 -7.81 -12.55
C LEU A 6 7.16 -7.08 -13.24
N ARG A 7 7.42 -7.42 -14.51
CA ARG A 7 8.31 -6.68 -15.38
C ARG A 7 7.53 -6.14 -16.56
N THR A 8 7.69 -4.87 -16.87
CA THR A 8 7.12 -4.25 -18.06
C THR A 8 7.97 -4.55 -19.30
N ILE A 9 7.39 -4.32 -20.47
CA ILE A 9 8.06 -4.56 -21.76
C ILE A 9 9.34 -3.73 -21.94
N ASP A 10 9.38 -2.54 -21.35
CA ASP A 10 10.53 -1.62 -21.31
C ASP A 10 11.53 -1.94 -20.17
N GLY A 11 11.32 -3.06 -19.47
CA GLY A 11 12.27 -3.61 -18.49
C GLY A 11 12.08 -3.15 -17.05
N ALA A 12 11.15 -2.22 -16.78
CA ALA A 12 10.90 -1.72 -15.44
C ALA A 12 10.34 -2.82 -14.53
N LEU A 13 10.67 -2.74 -13.24
CA LEU A 13 10.20 -3.67 -12.22
C LEU A 13 9.07 -3.04 -11.41
N LEU A 14 7.99 -3.79 -11.21
CA LEU A 14 6.81 -3.34 -10.47
C LEU A 14 6.47 -4.30 -9.34
N ARG A 15 6.00 -3.73 -8.23
CA ARG A 15 5.45 -4.46 -7.10
C ARG A 15 4.31 -3.66 -6.49
N SER A 16 3.23 -4.35 -6.12
CA SER A 16 2.04 -3.71 -5.58
C SER A 16 1.63 -4.33 -4.25
N TRP A 17 1.08 -3.51 -3.36
CA TRP A 17 0.51 -3.92 -2.08
C TRP A 17 -0.88 -3.33 -1.92
N GLU A 18 -1.77 -4.12 -1.31
CA GLU A 18 -3.11 -3.71 -0.93
C GLU A 18 -3.12 -3.29 0.55
N PHE A 19 -3.77 -2.16 0.82
CA PHE A 19 -4.05 -1.65 2.16
C PHE A 19 -5.55 -1.37 2.28
N VAL A 20 -6.12 -1.63 3.45
CA VAL A 20 -7.51 -1.27 3.75
C VAL A 20 -7.49 -0.07 4.69
N GLY A 21 -8.12 1.03 4.29
CA GLY A 21 -8.15 2.27 5.05
C GLY A 21 -9.55 2.88 5.15
N PRO A 22 -9.72 3.90 6.01
CA PRO A 22 -10.92 4.71 6.01
C PRO A 22 -11.07 5.45 4.67
N ASP A 23 -12.30 5.84 4.36
CA ASP A 23 -12.59 6.56 3.13
C ASP A 23 -12.15 8.03 3.22
N LEU A 24 -11.01 8.35 2.59
CA LEU A 24 -10.43 9.70 2.64
C LEU A 24 -11.26 10.77 1.90
N THR A 25 -12.26 10.40 1.10
CA THR A 25 -13.10 11.37 0.36
C THR A 25 -14.00 12.23 1.27
N GLY A 26 -14.15 11.87 2.55
CA GLY A 26 -14.90 12.65 3.55
C GLY A 26 -14.10 13.00 4.81
N GLU A 27 -12.79 12.79 4.79
CA GLU A 27 -11.89 13.11 5.90
C GLU A 27 -11.53 14.61 5.91
N LEU A 28 -10.94 15.09 7.01
CA LEU A 28 -10.38 16.44 7.00
C LEU A 28 -9.30 16.54 5.91
N PRO A 29 -9.21 17.65 5.15
CA PRO A 29 -8.20 17.83 4.10
C PRO A 29 -6.77 17.50 4.56
N SER A 30 -6.46 17.79 5.83
CA SER A 30 -5.16 17.52 6.45
C SER A 30 -4.77 16.04 6.52
N THR A 31 -5.73 15.11 6.61
CA THR A 31 -5.42 13.67 6.66
C THR A 31 -4.82 13.19 5.33
N GLY A 32 -5.37 13.67 4.20
CA GLY A 32 -4.89 13.31 2.87
C GLY A 32 -3.50 13.89 2.59
N GLU A 33 -3.27 15.15 2.95
CA GLU A 33 -1.97 15.82 2.81
C GLU A 33 -0.88 15.11 3.62
N GLN A 34 -1.17 14.74 4.88
CA GLN A 34 -0.22 14.02 5.73
C GLN A 34 0.18 12.66 5.14
N LEU A 35 -0.76 11.94 4.53
CA LEU A 35 -0.49 10.67 3.86
C LEU A 35 0.38 10.86 2.61
N ALA A 36 0.07 11.87 1.79
CA ALA A 36 0.85 12.20 0.60
C ALA A 36 2.29 12.57 0.97
N ASP A 37 2.46 13.41 1.99
CA ASP A 37 3.73 13.81 2.57
C ASP A 37 4.55 12.62 3.09
N LEU A 38 3.88 11.70 3.78
CA LEU A 38 4.50 10.47 4.29
C LEU A 38 5.04 9.61 3.12
N VAL A 39 4.23 9.39 2.10
CA VAL A 39 4.61 8.62 0.91
C VAL A 39 5.75 9.32 0.16
N ALA A 40 5.69 10.64 -0.02
CA ALA A 40 6.73 11.42 -0.68
C ALA A 40 8.07 11.32 0.05
N ARG A 41 8.07 11.47 1.38
CA ARG A 41 9.28 11.30 2.20
C ARG A 41 9.84 9.87 2.10
N ALA A 42 8.98 8.86 2.16
CA ALA A 42 9.37 7.47 2.02
C ALA A 42 9.99 7.19 0.63
N LEU A 43 9.40 7.74 -0.43
CA LEU A 43 9.91 7.61 -1.80
C LEU A 43 11.27 8.28 -1.95
N GLY A 44 11.46 9.47 -1.35
CA GLY A 44 12.72 10.20 -1.38
C GLY A 44 13.92 9.41 -0.81
N LEU A 45 13.68 8.47 0.11
CA LEU A 45 14.73 7.59 0.66
C LEU A 45 15.20 6.51 -0.35
N LEU A 46 14.40 6.23 -1.39
CA LEU A 46 14.75 5.24 -2.42
C LEU A 46 15.68 5.80 -3.50
N GLY A 47 15.71 7.13 -3.66
CA GLY A 47 16.49 7.84 -4.67
C GLY A 47 15.85 7.81 -6.06
N ASP A 48 16.67 8.00 -7.10
CA ASP A 48 16.20 8.18 -8.47
C ASP A 48 15.70 6.88 -9.14
N GLY A 49 14.86 7.06 -10.16
CA GLY A 49 14.31 5.96 -10.96
C GLY A 49 13.12 5.25 -10.32
N TRP A 50 12.69 5.68 -9.14
CA TRP A 50 11.51 5.16 -8.44
C TRP A 50 10.28 6.01 -8.71
N ILE A 51 9.16 5.34 -8.96
CA ILE A 51 7.85 5.96 -9.11
C ILE A 51 6.88 5.23 -8.19
N VAL A 52 6.00 5.97 -7.52
CA VAL A 52 4.89 5.42 -6.74
C VAL A 52 3.56 5.86 -7.32
N HIS A 53 2.66 4.88 -7.49
CA HIS A 53 1.27 5.10 -7.83
C HIS A 53 0.43 4.70 -6.61
N VAL A 54 -0.51 5.56 -6.23
CA VAL A 54 -1.44 5.30 -5.12
C VAL A 54 -2.86 5.39 -5.67
N GLU A 55 -3.58 4.26 -5.65
CA GLU A 55 -4.93 4.15 -6.18
C GLU A 55 -5.91 3.85 -5.04
N GLY A 56 -6.94 4.67 -4.89
CA GLY A 56 -8.02 4.44 -3.94
C GLY A 56 -9.27 3.89 -4.63
N VAL A 57 -9.59 2.62 -4.41
CA VAL A 57 -10.80 1.98 -4.93
C VAL A 57 -11.86 1.94 -3.84
N ARG A 58 -12.83 2.85 -3.95
CA ARG A 58 -13.97 2.93 -3.04
C ARG A 58 -14.93 1.77 -3.28
N ARG A 59 -15.26 1.04 -2.21
CA ARG A 59 -16.23 -0.05 -2.22
C ARG A 59 -17.29 0.20 -1.15
N LYS A 60 -18.52 -0.22 -1.41
CA LYS A 60 -19.56 -0.21 -0.37
C LYS A 60 -19.07 -1.06 0.80
N ALA A 61 -19.14 -0.51 2.01
CA ALA A 61 -18.78 -1.27 3.19
C ALA A 61 -19.73 -2.48 3.32
N PRO A 62 -19.23 -3.67 3.70
CA PRO A 62 -20.11 -4.78 4.02
C PRO A 62 -21.06 -4.39 5.15
N PRO A 63 -22.26 -4.99 5.23
CA PRO A 63 -23.13 -4.79 6.38
C PRO A 63 -22.38 -5.14 7.67
N TYR A 64 -22.71 -4.44 8.76
CA TYR A 64 -22.16 -4.78 10.07
C TYR A 64 -22.47 -6.26 10.37
N PRO A 65 -21.50 -7.06 10.82
CA PRO A 65 -21.74 -8.47 11.09
C PRO A 65 -22.85 -8.63 12.14
N ALA A 66 -23.67 -9.66 11.99
CA ALA A 66 -24.59 -10.05 13.06
C ALA A 66 -23.75 -10.38 14.31
N GLY A 67 -24.14 -9.83 15.46
CA GLY A 67 -23.34 -9.87 16.69
C GLY A 67 -22.85 -11.29 17.06
N GLY A 68 -21.66 -11.37 17.66
CA GLY A 68 -21.04 -12.63 18.08
C GLY A 68 -21.21 -12.95 19.57
N GLU A 69 -20.56 -14.02 20.02
CA GLU A 69 -20.40 -14.29 21.45
C GLU A 69 -19.35 -13.34 22.04
N PHE A 70 -19.67 -12.72 23.18
CA PHE A 70 -18.80 -11.78 23.85
C PHE A 70 -18.46 -12.30 25.25
N PHE A 71 -17.17 -12.27 25.59
CA PHE A 71 -16.67 -12.73 26.88
C PHE A 71 -16.95 -11.73 28.03
N SER A 72 -17.50 -10.55 27.75
CA SER A 72 -17.91 -9.56 28.76
C SER A 72 -18.97 -8.58 28.26
N GLU A 73 -19.73 -8.00 29.21
CA GLU A 73 -20.75 -6.98 28.91
C GLU A 73 -20.16 -5.70 28.29
N TYR A 74 -18.92 -5.34 28.65
CA TYR A 74 -18.22 -4.19 28.06
C TYR A 74 -17.95 -4.40 26.57
N LEU A 75 -17.50 -5.59 26.17
CA LEU A 75 -17.26 -5.92 24.77
C LEU A 75 -18.56 -5.93 23.97
N TRP A 76 -19.63 -6.46 24.56
CA TRP A 76 -20.97 -6.41 23.97
C TRP A 76 -21.48 -4.97 23.80
N ALA A 77 -21.34 -4.12 24.82
CA ALA A 77 -21.77 -2.73 24.77
C ALA A 77 -20.99 -1.92 23.71
N PHE A 78 -19.68 -2.19 23.60
CA PHE A 78 -18.83 -1.59 22.57
C PHE A 78 -19.23 -2.04 21.16
N ASP A 79 -19.52 -3.32 20.96
CA ASP A 79 -20.03 -3.84 19.69
C ASP A 79 -21.38 -3.20 19.31
N ARG A 80 -22.32 -3.11 20.26
CA ARG A 80 -23.61 -2.42 20.07
C ARG A 80 -23.45 -0.96 19.66
N TYR A 81 -22.47 -0.26 20.24
CA TYR A 81 -22.15 1.11 19.84
C TYR A 81 -21.67 1.18 18.38
N ARG A 82 -20.77 0.26 17.98
CA ARG A 82 -20.25 0.18 16.61
C ARG A 82 -21.34 -0.18 15.60
N ALA A 83 -22.23 -1.11 15.94
CA ALA A 83 -23.39 -1.48 15.10
C ALA A 83 -24.31 -0.27 14.85
N ARG A 84 -24.64 0.51 15.89
CA ARG A 84 -25.46 1.73 15.77
C ARG A 84 -24.81 2.79 14.88
N ARG A 85 -23.48 2.97 14.94
CA ARG A 85 -22.77 3.88 14.03
C ARG A 85 -22.84 3.41 12.57
N ALA A 86 -22.77 2.10 12.34
CA ALA A 86 -22.93 1.53 11.00
C ALA A 86 -24.35 1.75 10.45
N GLU A 87 -25.39 1.52 11.27
CA GLU A 87 -26.80 1.77 10.93
C GLU A 87 -27.08 3.24 10.56
N ARG A 88 -26.44 4.19 11.26
CA ARG A 88 -26.52 5.62 10.96
C ARG A 88 -25.84 6.03 9.65
N GLY A 89 -25.20 5.09 8.96
CA GLY A 89 -24.53 5.33 7.69
C GLY A 89 -23.25 6.16 7.83
N GLU A 90 -22.63 6.16 9.00
CA GLU A 90 -21.39 6.90 9.25
C GLU A 90 -20.17 6.25 8.57
N ARG A 91 -20.28 4.99 8.11
CA ARG A 91 -19.28 4.29 7.29
C ARG A 91 -19.96 3.54 6.13
N LYS A 92 -20.38 4.25 5.09
CA LYS A 92 -21.02 3.64 3.90
C LYS A 92 -20.03 2.98 2.94
N HIS A 93 -18.77 3.40 2.99
CA HIS A 93 -17.73 2.94 2.08
C HIS A 93 -16.47 2.58 2.86
N GLN A 94 -15.74 1.61 2.33
CA GLN A 94 -14.34 1.33 2.66
C GLN A 94 -13.53 1.55 1.39
N THR A 95 -12.34 2.11 1.54
CA THR A 95 -11.44 2.33 0.41
C THR A 95 -10.29 1.33 0.51
N ARG A 96 -10.14 0.53 -0.54
CA ARG A 96 -8.96 -0.30 -0.74
C ARG A 96 -7.93 0.55 -1.46
N TYR A 97 -6.77 0.69 -0.86
CA TYR A 97 -5.64 1.40 -1.44
C TYR A 97 -4.69 0.40 -2.06
N PHE A 98 -4.30 0.65 -3.30
CA PHE A 98 -3.24 -0.08 -3.97
C PHE A 98 -2.05 0.85 -4.11
N LEU A 99 -0.92 0.46 -3.54
CA LEU A 99 0.33 1.18 -3.71
C LEU A 99 1.19 0.36 -4.66
N THR A 100 1.52 0.92 -5.82
CA THR A 100 2.36 0.27 -6.82
C THR A 100 3.66 1.05 -6.96
N LEU A 101 4.76 0.37 -6.67
CA LEU A 101 6.11 0.90 -6.76
C LEU A 101 6.77 0.38 -8.04
N THR A 102 7.25 1.29 -8.87
CA THR A 102 7.94 1.01 -10.13
C THR A 102 9.38 1.46 -10.02
N TYR A 103 10.32 0.64 -10.49
CA TYR A 103 11.72 1.02 -10.63
C TYR A 103 12.16 0.84 -12.08
N GLN A 104 12.67 1.92 -12.67
CA GLN A 104 13.36 1.88 -13.95
C GLN A 104 14.84 2.15 -13.74
N ALA A 105 15.67 1.17 -14.10
CA ALA A 105 17.11 1.35 -14.08
C ALA A 105 17.49 2.39 -15.14
N GLN A 106 18.40 3.30 -14.79
CA GLN A 106 18.99 4.21 -15.76
C GLN A 106 19.81 3.37 -16.74
N ALA A 107 19.50 3.50 -18.03
CA ALA A 107 20.16 2.73 -19.06
C ALA A 107 21.66 2.98 -18.99
N SER A 108 22.41 1.90 -19.06
CA SER A 108 23.85 1.94 -19.11
C SER A 108 24.28 1.33 -20.47
N GLU A 109 25.38 1.80 -21.07
CA GLU A 109 25.82 1.47 -22.45
C GLU A 109 26.01 -0.04 -22.71
N TRP A 110 26.18 -0.46 -23.97
CA TRP A 110 26.36 -1.86 -24.43
C TRP A 110 27.20 -2.75 -23.51
N ARG A 111 26.79 -4.02 -23.30
CA ARG A 111 27.44 -4.97 -22.38
C ARG A 111 27.56 -6.40 -22.90
N GLU A 112 28.55 -7.10 -22.34
CA GLU A 112 28.74 -8.55 -22.43
C GLU A 112 27.53 -9.33 -21.87
N PRO A 113 27.03 -10.38 -22.55
CA PRO A 113 25.81 -11.10 -22.15
C PRO A 113 25.85 -11.71 -20.73
N GLY A 114 27.00 -12.23 -20.30
CA GLY A 114 27.15 -12.84 -18.96
C GLY A 114 27.16 -11.82 -17.82
N GLN A 115 27.53 -10.57 -18.10
CA GLN A 115 27.47 -9.48 -17.12
C GLN A 115 26.04 -8.96 -17.01
N ALA A 116 25.32 -8.83 -18.13
CA ALA A 116 23.92 -8.42 -18.14
C ALA A 116 23.04 -9.30 -17.24
N LEU A 117 23.16 -10.62 -17.31
CA LEU A 117 22.37 -11.55 -16.47
C LEU A 117 22.66 -11.42 -14.97
N LYS A 118 23.91 -11.16 -14.58
CA LYS A 118 24.30 -11.00 -13.17
C LYS A 118 23.78 -9.67 -12.60
N GLU A 119 23.96 -8.59 -13.34
CA GLU A 119 23.44 -7.27 -12.99
C GLU A 119 21.91 -7.27 -12.93
N GLU A 120 21.26 -8.04 -13.79
CA GLU A 120 19.82 -8.24 -13.76
C GLU A 120 19.36 -8.92 -12.46
N ALA A 121 20.01 -10.02 -12.08
CA ALA A 121 19.70 -10.73 -10.83
C ALA A 121 19.97 -9.85 -9.60
N GLU A 122 21.04 -9.07 -9.62
CA GLU A 122 21.37 -8.10 -8.58
C GLU A 122 20.36 -6.95 -8.53
N GLY A 123 19.95 -6.44 -9.69
CA GLY A 123 18.92 -5.41 -9.84
C GLY A 123 17.59 -5.86 -9.26
N LEU A 124 17.17 -7.10 -9.56
CA LEU A 124 15.96 -7.69 -8.97
C LEU A 124 16.08 -7.84 -7.44
N ARG A 125 17.22 -8.31 -6.94
CA ARG A 125 17.45 -8.44 -5.47
C ARG A 125 17.40 -7.07 -4.78
N ARG A 126 18.06 -6.07 -5.37
CA ARG A 126 18.05 -4.69 -4.88
C ARG A 126 16.63 -4.14 -4.88
N PHE A 127 15.88 -4.34 -5.97
CA PHE A 127 14.48 -3.94 -6.06
C PHE A 127 13.63 -4.57 -4.96
N LEU A 128 13.77 -5.89 -4.74
CA LEU A 128 13.06 -6.61 -3.69
C LEU A 128 13.37 -6.09 -2.28
N SER A 129 14.65 -5.83 -1.98
CA SER A 129 15.07 -5.28 -0.68
C SER A 129 14.48 -3.88 -0.46
N ARG A 130 14.74 -2.97 -1.40
CA ARG A 130 14.37 -1.56 -1.31
C ARG A 130 12.84 -1.36 -1.28
N SER A 131 12.13 -2.12 -2.11
CA SER A 131 10.66 -2.12 -2.11
C SER A 131 10.07 -2.70 -0.81
N GLY A 132 10.74 -3.68 -0.20
CA GLY A 132 10.38 -4.22 1.11
C GLY A 132 10.58 -3.20 2.24
N GLU A 133 11.75 -2.55 2.29
CA GLU A 133 12.03 -1.51 3.27
C GLU A 133 11.04 -0.34 3.18
N PHE A 134 10.69 0.08 1.96
CA PHE A 134 9.70 1.11 1.71
C PHE A 134 8.33 0.76 2.31
N VAL A 135 7.83 -0.46 2.05
CA VAL A 135 6.50 -0.84 2.54
C VAL A 135 6.46 -1.00 4.06
N GLU A 136 7.54 -1.51 4.67
CA GLU A 136 7.63 -1.63 6.14
C GLU A 136 7.68 -0.25 6.81
N LEU A 137 8.39 0.72 6.22
CA LEU A 137 8.41 2.08 6.72
C LEU A 137 7.00 2.70 6.72
N LEU A 138 6.21 2.46 5.68
CA LEU A 138 4.82 2.92 5.62
C LEU A 138 3.94 2.23 6.68
N LYS A 139 4.06 0.91 6.86
CA LYS A 139 3.28 0.17 7.86
C LYS A 139 3.52 0.68 9.29
N HIS A 140 4.77 0.94 9.66
CA HIS A 140 5.12 1.47 10.99
C HIS A 140 4.56 2.86 11.27
N ARG A 141 4.17 3.60 10.23
CA ARG A 141 3.65 4.98 10.37
C ARG A 141 2.14 5.08 10.18
N LEU A 142 1.50 4.02 9.68
CA LEU A 142 0.06 3.91 9.46
C LEU A 142 -0.66 3.03 10.50
N SER A 143 0.08 2.47 11.47
CA SER A 143 -0.46 1.73 12.63
C SER A 143 -0.56 2.62 13.86
#